data_AF-A0A382KJ25-F1
#
_entry.id   AF-A0A382KJ25-F1
#
_cell.length_a   1.000
_cell.length_b   1.000
_cell.length_c   1.000
_cell.angle_alpha   90.00
_cell.angle_beta   90.00
_cell.angle_gamma   90.00
#
_symmetry.space_group_name_H-M   'P 1'
#
loop_
_entity.id
_entity.type
_entity.pdbx_description
1 polymer ?
#
loop_
_entity_poly.entity_id
_entity_poly.type
_entity_poly.pdbx_seq_one_letter_code
_entity_poly.pdbx_strand_id
1 'polypeptide(L)'
;VLMLDSAMRTTGQLPKFEEDMYHTEVDHLYLAPTAEVPVTNIHRDEILDEKDLPIYYVAYSPCFRRESGSYGKDTRGLLRVHQFNKVELVKFTTPETSYDELENLTLQAESILQCLGLRYRVVELCTGDLSFAAAKCYDLELWAPGEKKWLEVSSCSNFEAFQARRGKIRYRRTDDQKVDYLHTLNGSGVATPRLMVALMETYQKKDGSIEFPDAVADFIGIKGLD
;
A
#
# COMPACT_ATOMS: atom_id res chain seq x y z
N VAL A 1 11.69 9.14 -0.93
CA VAL A 1 12.53 8.50 0.12
C VAL A 1 13.60 7.69 -0.58
N LEU A 2 14.88 7.86 -0.23
CA LEU A 2 15.99 7.07 -0.77
C LEU A 2 16.33 5.94 0.20
N MET A 3 16.52 4.74 -0.32
CA MET A 3 16.75 3.52 0.46
C MET A 3 17.96 2.75 -0.05
N LEU A 4 18.66 2.09 0.87
CA LEU A 4 19.72 1.14 0.54
C LEU A 4 19.16 -0.06 -0.23
N ASP A 5 19.96 -0.68 -1.10
CA ASP A 5 19.64 -1.96 -1.77
C ASP A 5 19.10 -3.00 -0.77
N SER A 6 19.75 -3.12 0.38
CA SER A 6 19.36 -4.08 1.40
C SER A 6 17.91 -3.85 1.86
N ALA A 7 17.46 -2.60 2.03
CA ALA A 7 16.08 -2.25 2.40
C ALA A 7 15.07 -2.74 1.38
N MET A 8 15.39 -2.57 0.10
CA MET A 8 14.57 -3.03 -1.02
C MET A 8 14.54 -4.56 -1.11
N ARG A 9 15.63 -5.24 -0.73
CA ARG A 9 15.64 -6.70 -0.62
C ARG A 9 14.72 -7.18 0.49
N THR A 10 14.67 -6.53 1.66
CA THR A 10 13.82 -6.98 2.78
C THR A 10 12.36 -7.11 2.39
N THR A 11 11.79 -6.12 1.70
CA THR A 11 10.38 -6.13 1.28
C THR A 11 10.12 -6.88 -0.01
N GLY A 12 11.15 -7.48 -0.63
CA GLY A 12 11.00 -8.31 -1.83
C GLY A 12 10.94 -7.52 -3.14
N GLN A 13 11.21 -6.21 -3.11
CA GLN A 13 11.32 -5.39 -4.32
C GLN A 13 12.50 -5.87 -5.18
N LEU A 14 13.67 -6.06 -4.55
CA LEU A 14 14.85 -6.63 -5.21
C LEU A 14 15.00 -8.13 -4.93
N PRO A 15 15.44 -8.92 -5.94
CA PRO A 15 15.90 -8.50 -7.27
C PRO A 15 14.79 -8.42 -8.34
N LYS A 16 13.56 -8.87 -8.05
CA LYS A 16 12.52 -9.10 -9.06
C LYS A 16 12.11 -7.84 -9.84
N PHE A 17 12.02 -6.70 -9.16
CA PHE A 17 11.50 -5.46 -9.71
C PHE A 17 12.60 -4.42 -9.98
N GLU A 18 13.86 -4.83 -10.11
CA GLU A 18 15.00 -3.93 -10.32
C GLU A 18 14.79 -3.00 -11.52
N GLU A 19 14.29 -3.53 -12.64
CA GLU A 19 14.03 -2.75 -13.86
C GLU A 19 12.91 -1.71 -13.68
N ASP A 20 12.02 -1.90 -12.71
CA ASP A 20 10.90 -1.00 -12.44
C ASP A 20 11.22 0.07 -11.37
N MET A 21 12.44 0.06 -10.84
CA MET A 21 12.87 0.97 -9.78
C MET A 21 13.82 2.05 -10.29
N TYR A 22 13.66 3.27 -9.78
CA TYR A 22 14.66 4.33 -9.97
C TYR A 22 15.85 4.09 -9.04
N HIS A 23 17.04 4.01 -9.62
CA HIS A 23 18.31 3.82 -8.94
C HIS A 23 19.24 5.01 -9.19
N THR A 24 19.85 5.53 -8.14
CA THR A 24 20.85 6.59 -8.18
C THR A 24 22.23 5.94 -8.32
N GLU A 25 22.86 6.06 -9.49
CA GLU A 25 24.10 5.33 -9.78
C GLU A 25 25.29 5.80 -8.93
N VAL A 26 25.34 7.09 -8.59
CA VAL A 26 26.46 7.68 -7.84
C VAL A 26 26.43 7.28 -6.37
N ASP A 27 25.25 7.34 -5.74
CA ASP A 27 25.08 7.09 -4.31
C ASP A 27 24.70 5.63 -3.99
N HIS A 28 24.38 4.84 -5.02
CA HIS A 28 23.89 3.47 -4.92
C HIS A 28 22.63 3.34 -4.04
N LEU A 29 21.72 4.31 -4.16
CA LEU A 29 20.43 4.35 -3.46
C LEU A 29 19.27 4.19 -4.43
N TYR A 30 18.18 3.62 -3.95
CA TYR A 30 16.95 3.44 -4.71
C TYR A 30 15.85 4.38 -4.20
N LEU A 31 15.05 4.95 -5.09
CA LEU A 31 13.85 5.68 -4.68
C LEU A 31 12.76 4.67 -4.30
N ALA A 32 12.15 4.87 -3.13
CA ALA A 32 11.14 3.96 -2.61
C ALA A 32 9.86 3.95 -3.48
N PRO A 33 9.37 2.78 -3.89
CA PRO A 33 8.11 2.65 -4.65
C PRO A 33 6.86 2.68 -3.74
N THR A 34 7.06 2.66 -2.42
CA THR A 34 6.03 2.70 -1.38
C THR A 34 6.67 3.00 -0.01
N ALA A 35 5.90 3.56 0.93
CA ALA A 35 6.36 3.76 2.31
C ALA A 35 6.53 2.44 3.09
N GLU A 36 5.99 1.33 2.58
CA GLU A 36 6.24 -0.02 3.11
C GLU A 36 7.74 -0.30 3.24
N VAL A 37 8.55 0.09 2.24
CA VAL A 37 10.00 -0.17 2.27
C VAL A 37 10.68 0.44 3.50
N PRO A 38 10.64 1.77 3.73
CA PRO A 38 11.24 2.34 4.92
C PRO A 38 10.60 1.83 6.21
N VAL A 39 9.26 1.72 6.27
CA VAL A 39 8.55 1.40 7.51
C VAL A 39 8.82 -0.03 7.97
N THR A 40 8.76 -1.02 7.07
CA THR A 40 9.11 -2.41 7.41
C THR A 40 10.54 -2.51 7.93
N ASN A 41 11.45 -1.68 7.42
CA ASN A 41 12.86 -1.69 7.80
C ASN A 41 13.20 -0.89 9.07
N ILE A 42 12.23 -0.22 9.72
CA ILE A 42 12.46 0.42 11.03
C ILE A 42 12.97 -0.60 12.04
N HIS A 43 12.40 -1.82 12.03
CA HIS A 43 12.73 -2.91 12.96
C HIS A 43 13.74 -3.92 12.40
N ARG A 44 14.48 -3.55 11.36
CA ARG A 44 15.49 -4.43 10.78
C ARG A 44 16.53 -4.84 11.81
N ASP A 45 16.89 -6.13 11.82
CA ASP A 45 17.85 -6.75 12.73
C ASP A 45 17.43 -6.71 14.22
N GLU A 46 16.22 -6.27 14.54
CA GLU A 46 15.73 -6.17 15.91
C GLU A 46 15.08 -7.47 16.43
N ILE A 47 15.05 -7.60 17.76
CA ILE A 47 14.24 -8.58 18.49
C ILE A 47 13.30 -7.79 19.38
N LEU A 48 12.01 -7.76 19.02
CA LEU A 48 10.96 -7.06 19.75
C LEU A 48 10.46 -7.88 20.94
N ASP A 49 9.86 -7.24 21.95
CA ASP A 49 9.14 -7.94 23.00
C ASP A 49 7.72 -8.30 22.50
N GLU A 50 7.25 -9.53 22.74
CA GLU A 50 5.90 -9.95 22.31
C GLU A 50 4.78 -9.06 22.85
N LYS A 51 4.93 -8.52 24.07
CA LYS A 51 3.97 -7.62 24.71
C LYS A 51 3.71 -6.32 23.92
N ASP A 52 4.64 -5.94 23.04
CA ASP A 52 4.55 -4.72 22.23
C ASP A 52 3.83 -5.01 20.90
N LEU A 53 3.56 -6.29 20.58
CA LEU A 53 2.82 -6.69 19.38
C LEU A 53 1.31 -6.75 19.65
N PRO A 54 0.47 -6.36 18.68
CA PRO A 54 0.84 -5.84 17.37
C PRO A 54 1.28 -4.37 17.37
N ILE A 55 2.23 -4.04 16.50
CA ILE A 55 2.68 -2.65 16.25
C ILE A 55 2.05 -2.15 14.95
N TYR A 56 1.48 -0.95 14.99
CA TYR A 56 0.84 -0.32 13.84
C TYR A 56 1.55 0.99 13.47
N TYR A 57 1.88 1.11 12.18
CA TYR A 57 2.41 2.34 11.61
C TYR A 57 1.53 2.85 10.48
N VAL A 58 1.47 4.17 10.37
CA VAL A 58 0.93 4.89 9.21
C VAL A 58 1.99 5.84 8.70
N ALA A 59 2.21 5.85 7.39
CA ALA A 59 3.23 6.70 6.79
C ALA A 59 2.78 7.29 5.46
N TYR A 60 2.91 8.60 5.33
CA TYR A 60 2.78 9.29 4.05
C TYR A 60 4.15 9.36 3.35
N SER A 61 4.19 9.09 2.05
CA SER A 61 5.39 9.35 1.25
C SER A 61 5.09 9.59 -0.23
N PRO A 62 5.96 10.35 -0.95
CA PRO A 62 6.05 10.25 -2.39
C PRO A 62 6.66 8.89 -2.78
N CYS A 63 5.98 8.21 -3.69
CA CYS A 63 6.29 6.90 -4.23
C CYS A 63 6.78 7.04 -5.68
N PHE A 64 7.78 6.26 -6.07
CA PHE A 64 8.41 6.35 -7.39
C PHE A 64 8.46 4.98 -8.08
N ARG A 65 7.94 4.90 -9.32
CA ARG A 65 7.94 3.69 -10.14
C ARG A 65 8.29 4.02 -11.60
N ARG A 66 9.14 3.21 -12.24
CA ARG A 66 9.54 3.45 -13.64
C ARG A 66 8.46 3.08 -14.64
N GLU A 67 7.51 2.24 -14.26
CA GLU A 67 6.42 1.76 -15.12
C GLU A 67 6.96 1.10 -16.41
N SER A 68 8.11 0.43 -16.30
CA SER A 68 8.89 -0.06 -17.45
C SER A 68 8.19 -1.16 -18.25
N GLY A 69 7.32 -1.95 -17.61
CA GLY A 69 6.53 -3.01 -18.25
C GLY A 69 5.20 -2.55 -18.85
N SER A 70 4.85 -1.25 -18.77
CA SER A 70 3.50 -0.78 -19.11
C SER A 70 3.26 -0.59 -20.62
N TYR A 71 4.32 -0.57 -21.45
CA TYR A 71 4.25 -0.33 -22.91
C TYR A 71 3.32 0.84 -23.32
N GLY A 72 3.23 1.88 -22.49
CA GLY A 72 2.38 3.05 -22.75
C GLY A 72 0.91 2.90 -22.37
N LYS A 73 0.48 1.75 -21.83
CA LYS A 73 -0.90 1.50 -21.39
C LYS A 73 -1.27 2.38 -20.19
N ASP A 74 -2.44 3.03 -20.27
CA ASP A 74 -3.01 3.90 -19.23
C ASP A 74 -2.10 5.09 -18.80
N THR A 75 -1.19 5.53 -19.67
CA THR A 75 -0.22 6.63 -19.37
C THR A 75 -0.78 8.04 -19.51
N ARG A 76 -2.01 8.19 -20.02
CA ARG A 76 -2.68 9.50 -20.11
C ARG A 76 -3.42 9.79 -18.80
N GLY A 77 -3.22 10.98 -18.25
CA GLY A 77 -3.89 11.42 -17.02
C GLY A 77 -3.19 10.91 -15.75
N LEU A 78 -3.99 10.48 -14.77
CA LEU A 78 -3.52 10.12 -13.42
C LEU A 78 -3.54 8.61 -13.13
N LEU A 79 -3.89 7.76 -14.10
CA LEU A 79 -4.06 6.33 -13.85
C LEU A 79 -2.74 5.57 -13.63
N ARG A 80 -1.68 6.02 -14.33
CA ARG A 80 -0.32 5.47 -14.25
C ARG A 80 0.68 6.60 -14.40
N VAL A 81 1.45 6.86 -13.36
CA VAL A 81 2.41 7.98 -13.28
C VAL A 81 3.68 7.52 -12.57
N HIS A 82 4.80 8.16 -12.89
CA HIS A 82 6.10 7.79 -12.30
C HIS A 82 6.25 8.19 -10.84
N GLN A 83 5.56 9.25 -10.42
CA GLN A 83 5.56 9.74 -9.05
C GLN A 83 4.12 9.95 -8.59
N PHE A 84 3.81 9.44 -7.41
CA PHE A 84 2.51 9.65 -6.77
C PHE A 84 2.63 9.68 -5.26
N ASN A 85 1.59 10.17 -4.60
CA ASN A 85 1.51 10.17 -3.14
C ASN A 85 0.71 8.97 -2.65
N LYS A 86 1.12 8.41 -1.52
CA LYS A 86 0.41 7.31 -0.88
C LYS A 86 0.56 7.41 0.63
N VAL A 87 -0.53 7.10 1.33
CA VAL A 87 -0.52 6.79 2.76
C VAL A 87 -0.50 5.27 2.87
N GLU A 88 0.50 4.73 3.54
CA GLU A 88 0.67 3.29 3.78
C GLU A 88 0.34 2.96 5.22
N LEU A 89 -0.31 1.83 5.41
CA LEU A 89 -0.53 1.17 6.69
C LEU A 89 0.41 -0.03 6.75
N VAL A 90 1.17 -0.18 7.84
CA VAL A 90 2.08 -1.33 8.04
C VAL A 90 1.86 -1.89 9.43
N LYS A 91 1.76 -3.21 9.54
CA LYS A 91 1.57 -3.91 10.81
C LYS A 91 2.67 -4.95 11.02
N PHE A 92 3.12 -5.05 12.26
CA PHE A 92 3.96 -6.14 12.75
C PHE A 92 3.17 -6.89 13.81
N THR A 93 3.01 -8.20 13.66
CA THR A 93 2.16 -8.98 14.55
C THR A 93 2.66 -10.40 14.73
N THR A 94 2.11 -11.12 15.71
CA THR A 94 2.44 -12.54 15.90
C THR A 94 1.87 -13.40 14.76
N PRO A 95 2.46 -14.57 14.46
CA PRO A 95 1.93 -15.46 13.43
C PRO A 95 0.44 -15.81 13.60
N GLU A 96 0.02 -16.02 14.84
CA GLU A 96 -1.31 -16.50 15.23
C GLU A 96 -2.42 -15.49 14.89
N THR A 97 -2.12 -14.20 14.94
CA THR A 97 -3.09 -13.11 14.75
C THR A 97 -3.01 -12.48 13.36
N SER A 98 -2.03 -12.89 12.55
CA SER A 98 -1.72 -12.20 11.28
C SER A 98 -2.85 -12.18 10.26
N TYR A 99 -3.65 -13.24 10.15
CA TYR A 99 -4.78 -13.26 9.22
C TYR A 99 -5.96 -12.42 9.71
N ASP A 100 -6.22 -12.37 11.01
CA ASP A 100 -7.22 -11.44 11.58
C ASP A 100 -6.78 -9.98 11.39
N GLU A 101 -5.48 -9.71 11.51
CA GLU A 101 -4.91 -8.39 11.25
C GLU A 101 -5.02 -7.97 9.77
N LEU A 102 -5.04 -8.91 8.83
CA LEU A 102 -5.29 -8.66 7.41
C LEU A 102 -6.74 -8.22 7.17
N GLU A 103 -7.70 -8.89 7.81
CA GLU A 103 -9.12 -8.48 7.73
C GLU A 103 -9.31 -7.07 8.31
N ASN A 104 -8.73 -6.81 9.49
CA ASN A 104 -8.78 -5.47 10.11
C ASN A 104 -8.11 -4.39 9.25
N LEU A 105 -6.98 -4.71 8.63
CA LEU A 105 -6.25 -3.81 7.73
C LEU A 105 -7.08 -3.47 6.47
N THR A 106 -7.77 -4.47 5.92
CA THR A 106 -8.64 -4.30 4.75
C THR A 106 -9.81 -3.38 5.10
N LEU A 107 -10.47 -3.61 6.24
CA LEU A 107 -11.55 -2.75 6.74
C LEU A 107 -11.10 -1.30 6.99
N GLN A 108 -9.86 -1.10 7.47
CA GLN A 108 -9.28 0.24 7.63
C GLN A 108 -9.17 0.97 6.29
N ALA A 109 -8.68 0.30 5.24
CA ALA A 109 -8.62 0.89 3.90
C ALA A 109 -10.03 1.14 3.31
N GLU A 110 -10.97 0.22 3.51
CA GLU A 110 -12.37 0.37 3.07
C GLU A 110 -13.06 1.58 3.71
N SER A 111 -12.77 1.86 4.99
CA SER A 111 -13.39 2.96 5.73
C SER A 111 -13.21 4.31 5.04
N ILE A 112 -12.06 4.54 4.41
CA ILE A 112 -11.78 5.77 3.65
C ILE A 112 -12.68 5.86 2.41
N LEU A 113 -12.86 4.75 1.68
CA LEU A 113 -13.73 4.72 0.49
C LEU A 113 -15.20 4.91 0.86
N GLN A 114 -15.62 4.36 2.00
CA GLN A 114 -16.96 4.53 2.56
C GLN A 114 -17.22 5.98 2.98
N CYS A 115 -16.27 6.62 3.67
CA CYS A 115 -16.36 8.05 4.03
C CYS A 115 -16.45 8.94 2.79
N LEU A 116 -15.75 8.59 1.71
CA LEU A 116 -15.79 9.31 0.44
C LEU A 116 -17.03 8.99 -0.40
N GLY A 117 -17.93 8.12 0.06
CA GLY A 117 -19.17 7.78 -0.65
C GLY A 117 -18.95 7.11 -2.00
N LEU A 118 -17.81 6.47 -2.21
CA LEU A 118 -17.44 5.89 -3.50
C LEU A 118 -17.87 4.43 -3.61
N ARG A 119 -18.29 4.04 -4.82
CA ARG A 119 -18.59 2.64 -5.13
C ARG A 119 -17.30 1.86 -5.33
N TYR A 120 -17.09 0.83 -4.51
CA TYR A 120 -15.92 -0.05 -4.60
C TYR A 120 -16.32 -1.53 -4.52
N ARG A 121 -15.35 -2.41 -4.79
CA ARG A 121 -15.41 -3.85 -4.49
C ARG A 121 -14.09 -4.31 -3.86
N VAL A 122 -14.15 -5.38 -3.09
CA VAL A 122 -12.97 -6.07 -2.55
C VAL A 122 -12.78 -7.36 -3.34
N VAL A 123 -11.56 -7.62 -3.78
CA VAL A 123 -11.18 -8.80 -4.58
C VAL A 123 -10.06 -9.54 -3.88
N GLU A 124 -10.29 -10.81 -3.53
CA GLU A 124 -9.20 -11.69 -3.11
C GLU A 124 -8.40 -12.13 -4.34
N LEU A 125 -7.09 -11.89 -4.33
CA LEU A 125 -6.24 -12.23 -5.47
C LEU A 125 -6.01 -13.73 -5.55
N CYS A 126 -6.08 -14.28 -6.77
CA CYS A 126 -5.74 -15.67 -7.02
C CYS A 126 -4.21 -15.85 -7.05
N THR A 127 -3.75 -17.09 -6.93
CA THR A 127 -2.31 -17.40 -6.86
C THR A 127 -1.49 -16.90 -8.04
N GLY A 128 -2.09 -16.77 -9.23
CA GLY A 128 -1.41 -16.25 -10.43
C GLY A 128 -1.19 -14.74 -10.42
N ASP A 129 -1.94 -14.00 -9.60
CA ASP A 129 -1.89 -12.53 -9.52
C ASP A 129 -1.27 -12.02 -8.21
N LEU A 130 -0.98 -12.92 -7.27
CA LEU A 130 -0.28 -12.57 -6.04
C LEU A 130 1.12 -12.00 -6.33
N SER A 131 1.48 -10.96 -5.56
CA SER A 131 2.84 -10.44 -5.55
C SER A 131 3.82 -11.50 -5.06
N PHE A 132 5.11 -11.34 -5.39
CA PHE A 132 6.13 -12.32 -5.02
C PHE A 132 6.27 -12.53 -3.51
N ALA A 133 5.99 -11.50 -2.72
CA ALA A 133 6.16 -11.54 -1.27
C ALA A 133 4.89 -11.98 -0.52
N ALA A 134 3.69 -11.76 -1.10
CA ALA A 134 2.42 -11.93 -0.41
C ALA A 134 2.00 -13.41 -0.30
N ALA A 135 1.55 -13.80 0.89
CA ALA A 135 0.90 -15.08 1.13
C ALA A 135 -0.61 -15.01 0.81
N LYS A 136 -1.24 -13.87 1.14
CA LYS A 136 -2.64 -13.55 0.81
C LYS A 136 -2.78 -12.04 0.60
N CYS A 137 -3.63 -11.65 -0.35
CA CYS A 137 -3.84 -10.25 -0.71
C CYS A 137 -5.30 -9.96 -1.09
N TYR A 138 -5.78 -8.80 -0.65
CA TYR A 138 -7.03 -8.19 -1.07
C TYR A 138 -6.77 -6.89 -1.82
N ASP A 139 -7.33 -6.75 -3.01
CA ASP A 139 -7.37 -5.48 -3.73
C ASP A 139 -8.72 -4.79 -3.54
N LEU A 140 -8.68 -3.50 -3.24
CA LEU A 140 -9.85 -2.63 -3.24
C LEU A 140 -9.87 -1.87 -4.56
N GLU A 141 -10.95 -2.06 -5.31
CA GLU A 141 -11.11 -1.43 -6.62
C GLU A 141 -12.31 -0.49 -6.64
N LEU A 142 -12.08 0.74 -7.09
CA LEU A 142 -13.11 1.76 -7.26
C LEU A 142 -13.73 1.70 -8.64
N TRP A 143 -15.04 1.90 -8.73
CA TRP A 143 -15.68 2.11 -10.01
C TRP A 143 -15.40 3.53 -10.51
N ALA A 144 -14.83 3.64 -11.72
CA ALA A 144 -14.56 4.90 -12.40
C ALA A 144 -15.58 5.07 -13.57
N PRO A 145 -16.60 5.95 -13.44
CA PRO A 145 -17.67 6.09 -14.43
C PRO A 145 -17.22 6.54 -15.84
N GLY A 146 -16.23 7.42 -15.91
CA GLY A 146 -15.66 7.94 -17.16
C GLY A 146 -14.80 6.90 -17.86
N GLU A 147 -13.93 6.25 -17.10
CA GLU A 147 -13.10 5.13 -17.60
C GLU A 147 -13.90 3.84 -17.85
N LYS A 148 -15.09 3.71 -17.25
CA LYS A 148 -15.96 2.51 -17.28
C LYS A 148 -15.25 1.24 -16.83
N LYS A 149 -14.41 1.35 -15.80
CA LYS A 149 -13.61 0.24 -15.28
C LYS A 149 -13.48 0.30 -13.76
N TRP A 150 -13.10 -0.84 -13.19
CA TRP A 150 -12.65 -0.93 -11.81
C TRP A 150 -11.17 -0.55 -11.75
N LEU A 151 -10.82 0.37 -10.86
CA LEU A 151 -9.47 0.87 -10.63
C LEU A 151 -9.00 0.42 -9.26
N GLU A 152 -7.98 -0.44 -9.22
CA GLU A 152 -7.30 -0.80 -7.97
C GLU A 152 -6.72 0.47 -7.31
N VAL A 153 -7.11 0.73 -6.06
CA VAL A 153 -6.66 1.91 -5.29
C VAL A 153 -6.03 1.55 -3.96
N SER A 154 -6.22 0.31 -3.52
CA SER A 154 -5.50 -0.27 -2.42
C SER A 154 -5.25 -1.75 -2.66
N SER A 155 -4.15 -2.23 -2.09
CA SER A 155 -3.75 -3.61 -2.05
C SER A 155 -3.27 -3.89 -0.62
N CYS A 156 -3.92 -4.83 0.05
CA CYS A 156 -3.73 -5.21 1.45
C CYS A 156 -3.20 -6.64 1.50
N SER A 157 -1.97 -6.81 1.97
CA SER A 157 -1.24 -8.08 1.93
C SER A 157 -0.81 -8.55 3.31
N ASN A 158 -0.91 -9.86 3.54
CA ASN A 158 -0.19 -10.56 4.58
C ASN A 158 1.03 -11.26 3.95
N PHE A 159 2.23 -10.96 4.45
CA PHE A 159 3.48 -11.53 3.96
C PHE A 159 3.96 -12.71 4.80
N GLU A 160 3.22 -13.07 5.85
CA GLU A 160 3.69 -13.95 6.91
C GLU A 160 5.11 -13.55 7.36
N ALA A 161 6.00 -14.52 7.53
CA ALA A 161 7.38 -14.29 7.90
C ALA A 161 8.31 -13.90 6.72
N PHE A 162 7.80 -13.69 5.49
CA PHE A 162 8.65 -13.49 4.30
C PHE A 162 9.59 -12.28 4.47
N GLN A 163 9.03 -11.11 4.78
CA GLN A 163 9.82 -9.89 4.96
C GLN A 163 10.64 -9.95 6.25
N ALA A 164 10.05 -10.46 7.33
CA ALA A 164 10.69 -10.63 8.63
C ALA A 164 11.98 -11.48 8.53
N ARG A 165 11.94 -12.59 7.78
CA ARG A 165 13.13 -13.44 7.52
C ARG A 165 14.24 -12.71 6.79
N ARG A 166 13.89 -11.88 5.81
CA ARG A 166 14.85 -11.13 4.98
C ARG A 166 15.41 -9.91 5.71
N GLY A 167 14.63 -9.31 6.61
CA GLY A 167 15.03 -8.20 7.47
C GLY A 167 15.54 -8.61 8.86
N LYS A 168 15.60 -9.91 9.17
CA LYS A 168 15.94 -10.45 10.50
C LYS A 168 15.10 -9.87 11.65
N ILE A 169 13.85 -9.52 11.35
CA ILE A 169 12.90 -8.91 12.29
C ILE A 169 12.25 -10.03 13.09
N ARG A 170 12.51 -10.05 14.39
CA ARG A 170 12.10 -11.14 15.27
C ARG A 170 11.39 -10.61 16.50
N TYR A 171 10.76 -11.50 17.24
CA TYR A 171 10.21 -11.19 18.55
C TYR A 171 10.57 -12.29 19.54
N ARG A 172 10.60 -11.94 20.82
CA ARG A 172 10.81 -12.88 21.91
C ARG A 172 9.47 -13.22 22.54
N ARG A 173 9.10 -14.50 22.45
CA ARG A 173 7.88 -15.03 23.07
C ARG A 173 7.94 -14.92 24.58
N THR A 174 6.82 -14.57 25.20
CA THR A 174 6.69 -14.38 26.64
C THR A 174 6.68 -15.72 27.37
N ASP A 175 6.07 -16.74 26.77
CA ASP A 175 5.83 -18.05 27.40
C ASP A 175 7.10 -18.90 27.57
N ASP A 176 7.94 -18.97 26.54
CA ASP A 176 9.12 -19.84 26.51
C ASP A 176 10.44 -19.10 26.25
N GLN A 177 10.38 -17.76 26.11
CA GLN A 177 11.53 -16.89 25.86
C GLN A 177 12.30 -17.19 24.56
N LYS A 178 11.74 -18.02 23.67
CA LYS A 178 12.34 -18.28 22.37
C LYS A 178 12.15 -17.09 21.45
N VAL A 179 13.12 -16.93 20.55
CA VAL A 179 13.10 -15.91 19.52
C VAL A 179 12.58 -16.54 18.24
N ASP A 180 11.53 -15.96 17.68
CA ASP A 180 10.93 -16.39 16.40
C ASP A 180 10.70 -15.20 15.47
N TYR A 181 10.33 -15.46 14.22
CA TYR A 181 9.96 -14.44 13.25
C TYR A 181 8.51 -14.03 13.43
N LEU A 182 8.28 -12.72 13.48
CA LEU A 182 6.95 -12.14 13.43
C LEU A 182 6.38 -12.17 12.01
N HIS A 183 5.11 -11.83 11.86
CA HIS A 183 4.47 -11.61 10.57
C HIS A 183 4.37 -10.11 10.28
N THR A 184 4.52 -9.76 9.00
CA THR A 184 4.40 -8.38 8.51
C THR A 184 3.23 -8.26 7.56
N LEU A 185 2.51 -7.14 7.64
CA LEU A 185 1.42 -6.81 6.73
C LEU A 185 1.57 -5.37 6.25
N ASN A 186 1.09 -5.08 5.05
CA ASN A 186 0.89 -3.71 4.60
C ASN A 186 -0.42 -3.56 3.82
N GLY A 187 -0.95 -2.35 3.83
CA GLY A 187 -2.10 -1.96 3.05
C GLY A 187 -1.92 -0.53 2.59
N SER A 188 -2.30 -0.25 1.36
CA SER A 188 -2.42 1.16 0.96
C SER A 188 -3.65 1.74 1.66
N GLY A 189 -3.53 2.86 2.39
CA GLY A 189 -4.70 3.55 2.92
C GLY A 189 -5.62 3.95 1.77
N VAL A 190 -5.06 4.67 0.79
CA VAL A 190 -5.56 4.88 -0.58
C VAL A 190 -4.44 5.48 -1.44
N ALA A 191 -4.28 5.04 -2.68
CA ALA A 191 -3.36 5.67 -3.64
C ALA A 191 -4.04 6.90 -4.29
N THR A 192 -3.44 8.08 -4.12
CA THR A 192 -4.09 9.35 -4.51
C THR A 192 -4.43 9.50 -6.00
N PRO A 193 -3.64 9.00 -6.98
CA PRO A 193 -3.91 9.30 -8.39
C PRO A 193 -5.22 8.71 -8.91
N ARG A 194 -5.42 7.40 -8.69
CA ARG A 194 -6.65 6.70 -9.13
C ARG A 194 -7.86 7.10 -8.28
N LEU A 195 -7.65 7.40 -7.00
CA LEU A 195 -8.69 7.96 -6.14
C LEU A 195 -9.20 9.31 -6.68
N MET A 196 -8.28 10.20 -7.10
CA MET A 196 -8.64 11.50 -7.68
C MET A 196 -9.50 11.31 -8.94
N VAL A 197 -9.12 10.39 -9.83
CA VAL A 197 -9.93 10.07 -11.03
C VAL A 197 -11.33 9.64 -10.62
N ALA A 198 -11.46 8.68 -9.71
CA ALA A 198 -12.76 8.19 -9.27
C ALA A 198 -13.62 9.28 -8.60
N LEU A 199 -13.02 10.15 -7.78
CA LEU A 199 -13.70 11.28 -7.14
C LEU A 199 -14.24 12.27 -8.19
N MET A 200 -13.37 12.72 -9.10
CA MET A 200 -13.74 13.67 -10.16
C MET A 200 -14.83 13.08 -11.05
N GLU A 201 -14.69 11.82 -11.48
CA GLU A 201 -15.65 11.20 -12.37
C GLU A 201 -17.00 10.92 -11.73
N THR A 202 -17.03 10.60 -10.43
CA THR A 202 -18.26 10.30 -9.69
C THR A 202 -19.06 11.57 -9.40
N TYR A 203 -18.38 12.67 -9.08
CA TYR A 203 -19.01 13.91 -8.63
C TYR A 203 -19.08 15.02 -9.70
N GLN A 204 -18.67 14.73 -10.95
CA GLN A 204 -18.84 15.66 -12.08
C GLN A 204 -20.31 15.93 -12.41
N LYS A 205 -20.58 17.16 -12.86
CA LYS A 205 -21.87 17.62 -13.39
C LYS A 205 -21.81 17.75 -14.91
N LYS A 206 -22.98 17.97 -15.53
CA LYS A 206 -23.10 18.09 -16.99
C LYS A 206 -22.35 19.29 -17.57
N ASP A 207 -22.12 20.34 -16.78
CA ASP A 207 -21.39 21.54 -17.17
C ASP A 207 -19.87 21.42 -16.97
N GLY A 208 -19.39 20.30 -16.42
CA GLY A 208 -17.97 20.05 -16.16
C GLY A 208 -17.51 20.38 -14.74
N SER A 209 -18.34 21.08 -13.95
CA SER A 209 -18.05 21.34 -12.54
C SER A 209 -18.09 20.05 -11.71
N ILE A 210 -17.43 20.06 -10.55
CA ILE A 210 -17.44 18.96 -9.58
C ILE A 210 -18.08 19.47 -8.28
N GLU A 211 -19.07 18.75 -7.77
CA GLU A 211 -19.73 19.10 -6.51
C GLU A 211 -19.76 17.91 -5.56
N PHE A 212 -19.19 18.09 -4.37
CA PHE A 212 -19.15 17.03 -3.36
C PHE A 212 -20.35 17.12 -2.39
N PRO A 213 -20.98 15.98 -2.06
CA PRO A 213 -21.95 15.91 -0.96
C PRO A 213 -21.33 16.39 0.36
N ASP A 214 -22.12 16.95 1.28
CA ASP A 214 -21.61 17.58 2.51
C ASP A 214 -20.66 16.68 3.31
N ALA A 215 -21.03 15.42 3.53
CA ALA A 215 -20.16 14.48 4.26
C ALA A 215 -18.79 14.25 3.59
N VAL A 216 -18.75 14.25 2.25
CA VAL A 216 -17.50 14.08 1.49
C VAL A 216 -16.72 15.39 1.50
N ALA A 217 -17.40 16.53 1.31
CA ALA A 217 -16.82 17.86 1.34
C ALA A 217 -16.16 18.17 2.68
N ASP A 218 -16.82 17.82 3.79
CA ASP A 218 -16.29 17.99 5.15
C ASP A 218 -15.04 17.12 5.38
N PHE A 219 -15.03 15.90 4.83
CA PHE A 219 -13.89 14.99 4.95
C PHE A 219 -12.68 15.45 4.14
N ILE A 220 -12.86 15.93 2.90
CA ILE A 220 -11.76 16.37 2.03
C ILE A 220 -11.40 17.86 2.20
N GLY A 221 -12.25 18.63 2.87
CA GLY A 221 -12.08 20.07 3.10
C GLY A 221 -12.37 20.96 1.89
N ILE A 222 -13.08 20.45 0.87
CA ILE A 222 -13.38 21.17 -0.39
C ILE A 222 -14.81 20.86 -0.82
N LYS A 223 -15.62 21.90 -1.11
CA LYS A 223 -17.03 21.74 -1.49
C LYS A 223 -17.25 21.40 -2.97
N GLY A 224 -16.38 21.90 -3.84
CA GLY A 224 -16.46 21.66 -5.28
C GLY A 224 -15.31 22.31 -6.03
N LEU A 225 -15.29 22.09 -7.34
CA LEU A 225 -14.35 22.68 -8.29
C LEU A 225 -15.17 23.20 -9.48
N ASP A 226 -14.93 24.47 -9.85
CA ASP A 226 -15.57 25.11 -11.02
C ASP A 226 -14.91 24.70 -12.33
#